data_AF-A0A6N7DB68-F1
#
_entry.id   AF-A0A6N7DB68-F1
#
_cell.length_a   1.000
_cell.length_b   1.000
_cell.length_c   1.000
_cell.angle_alpha   90.00
_cell.angle_beta   90.00
_cell.angle_gamma   90.00
#
_symmetry.space_group_name_H-M   'P 1'
#
loop_
_entity.id
_entity.type
_entity.pdbx_description
1 polymer ?
#
loop_
_entity_poly.entity_id
_entity_poly.type
_entity_poly.pdbx_seq_one_letter_code
_entity_poly.pdbx_strand_id
1 'polypeptide(L)'
;MNLSRLRPRTALAGLALATAALSLPAWGQSAEFRRGYDQGYRDGLAAAQQQQGGWRPGPPQGWRAGGISIVEAHYGAQGSYCDAAPALRHALAGPQAGGGVLADNGLCGDPAANRPKALTVVYSCEGRPPQRATVREGDVFYFDCR
;
A
#
# COMPACT_ATOMS: atom_id res chain seq x y z
N MET A 1 31.44 -5.21 -85.96
CA MET A 1 30.51 -6.25 -85.45
C MET A 1 30.74 -6.37 -83.95
N ASN A 2 29.65 -6.22 -83.16
CA ASN A 2 29.46 -6.68 -81.77
C ASN A 2 30.45 -6.25 -80.68
N LEU A 3 30.11 -6.06 -79.40
CA LEU A 3 28.88 -5.88 -78.61
C LEU A 3 29.42 -5.57 -77.20
N SER A 4 28.85 -4.58 -76.52
CA SER A 4 28.47 -4.63 -75.10
C SER A 4 29.49 -4.76 -73.96
N ARG A 5 29.14 -4.02 -72.88
CA ARG A 5 29.05 -4.40 -71.44
C ARG A 5 29.82 -3.41 -70.57
N LEU A 6 29.12 -2.48 -69.92
CA LEU A 6 28.44 -2.55 -68.60
C LEU A 6 29.34 -2.09 -67.43
N ARG A 7 28.88 -0.98 -66.84
CA ARG A 7 29.23 -0.28 -65.58
C ARG A 7 29.26 -1.25 -64.36
N PRO A 8 29.94 -0.95 -63.22
CA PRO A 8 29.43 0.05 -62.27
C PRO A 8 30.44 0.86 -61.45
N ARG A 9 29.90 1.96 -60.93
CA ARG A 9 30.49 3.01 -60.09
C ARG A 9 30.67 2.51 -58.66
N THR A 10 31.86 2.70 -58.10
CA THR A 10 32.11 2.61 -56.66
C THR A 10 31.70 3.94 -56.02
N ALA A 11 30.74 3.90 -55.08
CA ALA A 11 30.44 5.01 -54.19
C ALA A 11 30.69 4.53 -52.76
N LEU A 12 31.65 5.18 -52.10
CA LEU A 12 32.07 4.92 -50.72
C LEU A 12 30.95 5.35 -49.76
N ALA A 13 30.54 4.42 -48.89
CA ALA A 13 29.58 4.66 -47.83
C ALA A 13 30.26 5.37 -46.64
N GLY A 14 29.79 6.57 -46.30
CA GLY A 14 30.20 7.30 -45.11
C GLY A 14 29.57 6.71 -43.84
N LEU A 15 30.39 6.41 -42.85
CA LEU A 15 29.97 5.93 -41.53
C LEU A 15 29.64 7.15 -40.64
N ALA A 16 28.35 7.41 -40.41
CA ALA A 16 27.90 8.38 -39.41
C ALA A 16 27.76 7.67 -38.05
N LEU A 17 28.62 8.04 -37.10
CA LEU A 17 28.54 7.63 -35.70
C LEU A 17 27.33 8.33 -35.03
N ALA A 18 26.21 7.63 -34.92
CA ALA A 18 25.08 8.06 -34.11
C ALA A 18 25.35 7.69 -32.64
N THR A 19 25.61 8.69 -31.81
CA THR A 19 25.64 8.54 -30.35
C THR A 19 24.23 8.25 -29.85
N ALA A 20 23.95 6.98 -29.54
CA ALA A 20 22.71 6.58 -28.89
C ALA A 20 22.70 7.12 -27.44
N ALA A 21 21.84 8.11 -27.18
CA ALA A 21 21.53 8.54 -25.83
C ALA A 21 20.93 7.35 -25.05
N LEU A 22 21.57 7.00 -23.92
CA LEU A 22 21.04 6.03 -22.97
C LEU A 22 19.78 6.61 -22.30
N SER A 23 18.66 6.50 -22.99
CA SER A 23 17.34 6.66 -22.40
C SER A 23 16.97 5.29 -21.84
N LEU A 24 17.29 5.01 -20.57
CA LEU A 24 16.71 3.86 -19.88
C LEU A 24 15.22 4.19 -19.68
N PRO A 25 14.28 3.57 -20.42
CA PRO A 25 12.87 3.78 -20.13
C PRO A 25 12.61 3.21 -18.74
N ALA A 26 11.86 3.92 -17.91
CA ALA A 26 11.35 3.46 -16.63
C ALA A 26 10.99 1.97 -16.72
N TRP A 27 11.74 1.13 -16.01
CA TRP A 27 11.62 -0.32 -16.11
C TRP A 27 10.22 -0.64 -15.62
N GLY A 28 9.33 -0.94 -16.56
CA GLY A 28 7.93 -1.20 -16.29
C GLY A 28 7.84 -2.25 -15.21
N GLN A 29 7.11 -1.95 -14.14
CA GLN A 29 6.69 -2.95 -13.16
C GLN A 29 6.06 -4.10 -13.95
N SER A 30 6.80 -5.19 -14.14
CA SER A 30 6.44 -6.26 -15.06
C SER A 30 5.09 -6.84 -14.64
N ALA A 31 4.32 -7.38 -15.59
CA ALA A 31 3.06 -8.07 -15.26
C ALA A 31 3.30 -9.18 -14.22
N GLU A 32 4.51 -9.73 -14.20
CA GLU A 32 5.05 -10.71 -13.27
C GLU A 32 5.18 -10.14 -11.85
N PHE A 33 5.72 -8.92 -11.72
CA PHE A 33 5.80 -8.21 -10.45
C PHE A 33 4.40 -7.93 -9.88
N ARG A 34 3.44 -7.48 -10.72
CA ARG A 34 2.04 -7.30 -10.29
C ARG A 34 1.40 -8.61 -9.86
N ARG A 35 1.62 -9.70 -10.62
CA ARG A 35 1.12 -11.04 -10.25
C ARG A 35 1.69 -11.51 -8.92
N GLY A 36 2.99 -11.36 -8.71
CA GLY A 36 3.66 -11.73 -7.46
C GLY A 36 3.15 -10.91 -6.27
N TYR A 37 2.94 -9.60 -6.47
CA TYR A 37 2.36 -8.71 -5.48
C TYR A 37 0.90 -9.09 -5.13
N ASP A 38 0.06 -9.30 -6.14
CA ASP A 38 -1.35 -9.67 -5.98
C ASP A 38 -1.52 -11.06 -5.33
N GLN A 39 -0.61 -11.98 -5.60
CA GLN A 39 -0.58 -13.31 -5.01
C GLN A 39 -0.13 -13.24 -3.54
N GLY A 40 1.00 -12.60 -3.26
CA GLY A 40 1.49 -12.43 -1.89
C GLY A 40 0.51 -11.67 -1.00
N TYR A 41 -0.18 -10.67 -1.55
CA TYR A 41 -1.23 -9.94 -0.84
C TYR A 41 -2.43 -10.85 -0.49
N ARG A 42 -2.91 -11.66 -1.44
CA ARG A 42 -4.00 -12.62 -1.19
C ARG A 42 -3.62 -13.70 -0.19
N ASP A 43 -2.42 -14.26 -0.32
CA ASP A 43 -1.93 -15.32 0.56
C ASP A 43 -1.72 -14.78 1.99
N GLY A 44 -1.26 -13.54 2.14
CA GLY A 44 -1.15 -12.86 3.43
C GLY A 44 -2.51 -12.66 4.11
N LEU A 45 -3.53 -12.24 3.35
CA LEU A 45 -4.90 -12.14 3.85
C LEU A 45 -5.49 -13.51 4.23
N ALA A 46 -5.25 -14.55 3.43
CA ALA A 46 -5.71 -15.91 3.71
C ALA A 46 -5.02 -16.51 4.95
N ALA A 47 -3.71 -16.30 5.11
CA ALA A 47 -2.96 -16.72 6.30
C ALA A 47 -3.41 -15.95 7.55
N ALA A 48 -3.72 -14.65 7.42
CA ALA A 48 -4.30 -13.86 8.49
C ALA A 48 -5.71 -14.36 8.88
N GLN A 49 -6.49 -14.90 7.94
CA GLN A 49 -7.77 -15.57 8.23
C GLN A 49 -7.61 -16.91 8.93
N GLN A 50 -6.60 -17.70 8.58
CA GLN A 50 -6.34 -18.98 9.25
C GLN A 50 -5.87 -18.80 10.69
N GLN A 51 -5.25 -17.66 11.03
CA GLN A 51 -4.91 -17.31 12.42
C GLN A 51 -6.12 -16.83 13.24
N GLN A 52 -7.30 -16.62 12.63
CA GLN A 52 -8.53 -16.15 13.29
C GLN A 52 -9.34 -17.25 13.99
N GLY A 53 -8.69 -18.31 14.47
CA GLY A 53 -9.30 -19.30 15.36
C GLY A 53 -9.55 -18.79 16.80
N GLY A 54 -9.11 -17.57 17.11
CA GLY A 54 -9.39 -16.88 18.37
C GLY A 54 -10.62 -15.98 18.25
N TRP A 55 -11.49 -16.01 19.27
CA TRP A 55 -12.69 -15.19 19.43
C TRP A 55 -12.48 -13.74 18.97
N ARG A 56 -13.05 -13.36 17.80
CA ARG A 56 -13.12 -11.97 17.34
C ARG A 56 -14.45 -11.39 17.81
N PRO A 57 -14.47 -10.42 18.75
CA PRO A 57 -15.69 -9.71 19.07
C PRO A 57 -16.20 -8.99 17.81
N GLY A 58 -17.48 -9.20 17.51
CA GLY A 58 -18.17 -8.47 16.44
C GLY A 58 -18.13 -6.95 16.68
N PRO A 59 -18.45 -6.14 15.66
CA PRO A 59 -18.51 -4.69 15.80
C PRO A 59 -19.34 -4.30 17.03
N PRO A 60 -18.85 -3.39 17.89
CA PRO A 60 -19.63 -2.94 19.05
C PRO A 60 -21.00 -2.41 18.60
N GLN A 61 -22.06 -2.81 19.31
CA GLN A 61 -23.45 -2.44 19.01
C GLN A 61 -23.61 -0.90 18.92
N GLY A 62 -23.96 -0.36 17.75
CA GLY A 62 -24.10 1.10 17.52
C GLY A 62 -23.08 1.71 16.54
N TRP A 63 -22.23 0.90 15.92
CA TRP A 63 -21.28 1.36 14.92
C TRP A 63 -21.95 1.92 13.66
N ARG A 64 -21.58 3.13 13.22
CA ARG A 64 -22.01 3.78 11.97
C ARG A 64 -20.78 4.30 11.22
N ALA A 65 -20.53 3.78 10.01
CA ALA A 65 -19.43 4.25 9.14
C ALA A 65 -19.59 5.73 8.75
N GLY A 66 -20.84 6.14 8.53
CA GLY A 66 -21.19 7.51 8.18
C GLY A 66 -20.97 8.42 9.39
N GLY A 67 -19.99 9.31 9.28
CA GLY A 67 -19.74 10.34 10.28
C GLY A 67 -18.42 10.22 11.02
N ILE A 68 -17.58 9.22 10.75
CA ILE A 68 -16.22 9.16 11.31
C ILE A 68 -15.24 9.88 10.38
N SER A 69 -14.44 10.79 10.94
CA SER A 69 -13.33 11.43 10.24
C SER A 69 -12.02 11.20 10.99
N ILE A 70 -10.99 10.75 10.26
CA ILE A 70 -9.65 10.56 10.80
C ILE A 70 -8.90 11.89 10.73
N VAL A 71 -8.57 12.45 11.90
CA VAL A 71 -7.78 13.66 12.06
C VAL A 71 -6.29 13.32 11.94
N GLU A 72 -5.85 12.30 12.68
CA GLU A 72 -4.46 11.89 12.77
C GLU A 72 -4.38 10.40 13.10
N ALA A 73 -3.40 9.68 12.55
CA ALA A 73 -3.13 8.31 12.99
C ALA A 73 -1.66 7.94 12.80
N HIS A 74 -1.03 7.51 13.89
CA HIS A 74 0.39 7.14 13.92
C HIS A 74 0.55 5.74 14.45
N TYR A 75 1.34 4.94 13.75
CA TYR A 75 1.77 3.63 14.23
C TYR A 75 3.27 3.64 14.46
N GLY A 76 3.74 3.15 15.60
CA GLY A 76 5.17 3.05 15.88
C GLY A 76 5.56 3.15 17.35
N ALA A 77 6.83 3.48 17.59
CA ALA A 77 7.41 3.56 18.92
C ALA A 77 8.61 4.52 18.98
N GLN A 78 8.75 5.22 20.11
CA GLN A 78 9.97 5.96 20.49
C GLN A 78 10.52 6.90 19.39
N GLY A 79 9.65 7.70 18.76
CA GLY A 79 10.08 8.66 17.73
C GLY A 79 10.12 8.09 16.31
N SER A 80 10.00 6.77 16.15
CA SER A 80 9.85 6.12 14.85
C SER A 80 8.38 5.79 14.59
N TYR A 81 7.74 6.54 13.71
CA TYR A 81 6.32 6.41 13.39
C TYR A 81 6.08 6.39 11.88
N CYS A 82 5.02 5.71 11.45
CA CYS A 82 4.43 5.84 10.12
C CYS A 82 3.00 6.37 10.19
N ASP A 83 2.57 7.04 9.13
CA ASP A 83 1.20 7.53 8.98
C ASP A 83 0.26 6.37 8.65
N ALA A 84 -0.60 6.03 9.61
CA ALA A 84 -1.60 4.97 9.49
C ALA A 84 -2.97 5.51 8.99
N ALA A 85 -3.13 6.82 8.80
CA ALA A 85 -4.42 7.42 8.44
C ALA A 85 -4.98 6.89 7.11
N PRO A 86 -4.16 6.63 6.05
CA PRO A 86 -4.67 6.03 4.82
C PRO A 86 -5.30 4.65 5.02
N ALA A 87 -4.66 3.79 5.82
CA ALA A 87 -5.16 2.45 6.11
C ALA A 87 -6.49 2.49 6.88
N LEU A 88 -6.60 3.39 7.87
CA LEU A 88 -7.84 3.57 8.63
C LEU A 88 -8.97 4.13 7.75
N ARG A 89 -8.70 5.10 6.88
CA ARG A 89 -9.68 5.63 5.92
C ARG A 89 -10.15 4.55 4.94
N HIS A 90 -9.23 3.70 4.47
CA HIS A 90 -9.58 2.57 3.62
C HIS A 90 -10.45 1.54 4.36
N ALA A 91 -10.13 1.24 5.62
CA ALA A 91 -10.95 0.37 6.46
C ALA A 91 -12.38 0.91 6.67
N LEU A 92 -12.53 2.24 6.81
CA LEU A 92 -13.82 2.92 6.91
C LEU A 92 -14.61 2.95 5.59
N ALA A 93 -13.94 2.94 4.44
CA ALA A 93 -14.57 2.97 3.13
C ALA A 93 -14.87 1.58 2.54
N GLY A 94 -14.19 0.55 3.03
CA GLY A 94 -14.30 -0.83 2.51
C GLY A 94 -15.53 -1.58 3.03
N PRO A 95 -15.75 -2.83 2.56
CA PRO A 95 -16.84 -3.69 3.03
C PRO A 95 -16.68 -4.10 4.51
N GLN A 96 -15.49 -3.89 5.08
CA GLN A 96 -15.19 -4.07 6.50
C GLN A 96 -15.42 -2.79 7.30
N ALA A 97 -16.07 -1.77 6.73
CA ALA A 97 -16.53 -0.60 7.46
C ALA A 97 -17.38 -1.08 8.65
N GLY A 98 -16.76 -1.12 9.83
CA GLY A 98 -17.37 -1.62 11.06
C GLY A 98 -16.54 -2.66 11.78
N GLY A 99 -15.80 -3.45 11.02
CA GLY A 99 -14.78 -4.35 11.56
C GLY A 99 -13.68 -3.53 12.21
N GLY A 100 -13.28 -3.91 13.41
CA GLY A 100 -12.13 -3.29 14.05
C GLY A 100 -10.86 -3.44 13.21
N VAL A 101 -9.96 -2.48 13.36
CA VAL A 101 -8.68 -2.40 12.65
C VAL A 101 -7.61 -3.06 13.51
N LEU A 102 -6.95 -4.09 12.98
CA LEU A 102 -5.82 -4.70 13.68
C LEU A 102 -4.63 -3.74 13.68
N ALA A 103 -4.05 -3.47 14.85
CA ALA A 103 -2.86 -2.66 14.98
C ALA A 103 -1.62 -3.49 14.68
N ASP A 104 -1.22 -3.55 13.42
CA ASP A 104 -0.05 -4.32 12.99
C ASP A 104 0.76 -3.59 11.89
N ASN A 105 1.83 -4.24 11.45
CA ASN A 105 2.69 -3.74 10.39
C ASN A 105 1.98 -3.62 9.02
N GLY A 106 0.77 -4.16 8.87
CA GLY A 106 -0.07 -4.02 7.69
C GLY A 106 -0.67 -2.62 7.52
N LEU A 107 -0.65 -1.80 8.57
CA LEU A 107 -1.16 -0.42 8.51
C LEU A 107 -0.31 0.48 7.60
N CYS A 108 1.01 0.49 7.80
CA CYS A 108 1.92 1.36 7.06
C CYS A 108 3.38 0.85 7.03
N GLY A 109 3.58 -0.45 7.24
CA GLY A 109 4.91 -1.07 7.37
C GLY A 109 5.37 -1.16 8.83
N ASP A 110 6.64 -1.54 9.02
CA ASP A 110 7.27 -1.60 10.34
C ASP A 110 8.22 -0.39 10.56
N PRO A 111 7.76 0.66 11.26
CA PRO A 111 8.59 1.83 11.54
C PRO A 111 9.62 1.61 12.64
N ALA A 112 9.45 0.59 13.49
CA ALA A 112 10.27 0.37 14.67
C ALA A 112 10.52 -1.12 14.89
N ALA A 113 11.35 -1.70 14.02
CA ALA A 113 11.68 -3.12 14.06
C ALA A 113 12.23 -3.55 15.43
N ASN A 114 11.81 -4.73 15.89
CA ASN A 114 12.16 -5.33 17.18
C ASN A 114 11.71 -4.50 18.41
N ARG A 115 10.76 -3.58 18.24
CA ARG A 115 10.18 -2.82 19.35
C ARG A 115 8.66 -3.01 19.40
N PRO A 116 8.07 -3.04 20.60
CA PRO A 116 6.62 -3.06 20.75
C PRO A 116 6.06 -1.72 20.26
N LYS A 117 5.18 -1.77 19.26
CA LYS A 117 4.57 -0.58 18.67
C LYS A 117 3.17 -0.35 19.24
N ALA A 118 2.65 0.83 18.98
CA ALA A 118 1.26 1.17 19.28
C ALA A 118 0.67 1.98 18.13
N LEU A 119 -0.61 1.79 17.89
CA LEU A 119 -1.41 2.64 17.03
C LEU A 119 -2.06 3.71 17.90
N THR A 120 -1.80 4.98 17.60
CA THR A 120 -2.50 6.14 18.18
C THR A 120 -3.36 6.78 17.10
N VAL A 121 -4.65 6.95 17.38
CA VAL A 121 -5.64 7.49 16.45
C VAL A 121 -6.32 8.68 17.09
N VAL A 122 -6.42 9.78 16.34
CA VAL A 122 -7.31 10.90 16.65
C VAL A 122 -8.39 10.93 15.59
N TYR A 123 -9.65 10.78 16.00
CA TYR A 123 -10.79 10.76 15.12
C TYR A 123 -11.94 11.57 15.69
N SER A 124 -12.80 12.11 14.84
CA SER A 124 -14.03 12.79 15.23
C SER A 124 -15.23 12.04 14.70
N CYS A 125 -16.30 12.02 15.48
CA CYS A 125 -17.62 11.59 15.03
C CYS A 125 -18.45 12.82 14.64
N GLU A 126 -19.42 12.66 13.75
CA GLU A 126 -20.29 13.74 13.29
C GLU A 126 -20.94 14.47 14.48
N GLY A 127 -20.76 15.80 14.53
CA GLY A 127 -21.26 16.63 15.62
C GLY A 127 -20.55 16.48 16.96
N ARG A 128 -19.41 15.76 17.03
CA ARG A 128 -18.64 15.54 18.26
C ARG A 128 -17.19 16.03 18.14
N PRO A 129 -16.58 16.46 19.24
CA PRO A 129 -15.17 16.83 19.24
C PRO A 129 -14.27 15.62 18.91
N PRO A 130 -13.06 15.86 18.37
CA PRO A 130 -12.07 14.81 18.17
C PRO A 130 -11.70 14.11 19.49
N GLN A 131 -11.51 12.81 19.40
CA GLN A 131 -11.14 11.93 20.50
C GLN A 131 -9.91 11.11 20.11
N ARG A 132 -9.08 10.80 21.11
CA ARG A 132 -7.83 10.06 20.95
C ARG A 132 -7.98 8.67 21.56
N ALA A 133 -7.52 7.66 20.82
CA ALA A 133 -7.41 6.29 21.28
C ALA A 133 -6.00 5.76 20.98
N THR A 134 -5.51 4.87 21.84
CA THR A 134 -4.24 4.17 21.63
C THR A 134 -4.44 2.69 21.90
N VAL A 135 -3.97 1.84 20.99
CA VAL A 135 -3.97 0.38 21.15
C VAL A 135 -2.57 -0.17 20.90
N ARG A 136 -2.23 -1.30 21.53
CA ARG A 136 -0.92 -1.93 21.34
C ARG A 136 -0.89 -2.70 20.03
N GLU A 137 0.30 -2.94 19.53
CA GLU A 137 0.52 -3.88 18.43
C GLU A 137 -0.12 -5.25 18.74
N GLY A 138 -0.85 -5.80 17.78
CA GLY A 138 -1.63 -7.04 17.91
C GLY A 138 -3.05 -6.86 18.43
N ASP A 139 -3.40 -5.69 19.00
CA ASP A 139 -4.76 -5.42 19.46
C ASP A 139 -5.65 -4.88 18.32
N VAL A 140 -6.96 -5.06 18.47
CA VAL A 140 -7.95 -4.52 17.52
C VAL A 140 -8.47 -3.18 18.02
N PHE A 141 -8.30 -2.15 17.19
CA PHE A 141 -8.89 -0.84 17.39
C PHE A 141 -10.31 -0.78 16.83
N TYR A 142 -11.27 -0.32 17.65
CA TYR A 142 -12.64 -0.07 17.22
C TYR A 142 -12.93 1.42 17.33
N PHE A 143 -13.56 1.98 16.29
CA PHE A 143 -14.13 3.31 16.39
C PHE A 143 -15.35 3.27 17.31
N ASP A 144 -15.36 4.12 18.32
CA ASP A 144 -16.51 4.33 19.20
C ASP A 144 -17.07 5.75 18.98
N CYS A 145 -18.35 5.82 18.62
CA CYS A 145 -19.12 7.05 18.44
C CYS A 145 -20.39 7.09 19.29
N ARG A 146 -20.50 6.25 20.32
CA ARG A 146 -21.66 6.21 21.22
C ARG A 146 -21.81 7.50 22.02
#